data_AF-A0A8S9IR06-F1
#
_entry.id   AF-A0A8S9IR06-F1
#
_cell.length_a   1.000
_cell.length_b   1.000
_cell.length_c   1.000
_cell.angle_alpha   90.00
_cell.angle_beta   90.00
_cell.angle_gamma   90.00
#
_symmetry.space_group_name_H-M   'P 1'
#
loop_
_entity.id
_entity.type
_entity.pdbx_description
1 polymer ?
#
loop_
_entity_poly.entity_id
_entity_poly.type
_entity_poly.pdbx_seq_one_letter_code
_entity_poly.pdbx_strand_id
1 'polypeptide(L)'
;MKGNQKDSSGVSMYRPGGKLMIWLILFTSVTYVIYTLKIVSTSRACQYLTFSETILQQRPQKKATTTASAAEAVAGEHEATDLNHVVFGIAASSKLWKKRKEYIKIWYKPKKMRGYVWLDKEVTDAGDQENLPPIRISGDTSSFPYANKKGSRSAIRLSRIVSETLKHLDSDSRESVRWFVMGDDDTVFVTDNLIRVLRKYDHGQMYYIGSLSESHLQNIFFSYGMAYGGGGFAISYPLAVALSKIQDRCIQRYPALYGSDDRIQACMAELGVPLTKEQVDNFQFSFLSVMGSSKSLILYIGSKTRANGSDKPLFKAWAFEYPLAFGFFGFSDFRVYDSRYFGSGSDAASDIG
;
A
#
# COMPACT_ATOMS: atom_id res chain seq x y z
N MET A 1 -59.87 13.79 -70.89
CA MET A 1 -59.13 15.02 -70.53
C MET A 1 -59.97 15.83 -69.54
N LYS A 2 -59.57 15.85 -68.27
CA LYS A 2 -59.83 16.93 -67.31
C LYS A 2 -58.86 16.71 -66.15
N GLY A 3 -57.88 17.60 -66.06
CA GLY A 3 -56.80 17.53 -65.09
C GLY A 3 -57.30 17.84 -63.69
N ASN A 4 -56.80 17.08 -62.71
CA ASN A 4 -57.03 17.31 -61.31
C ASN A 4 -55.88 18.14 -60.73
N GLN A 5 -56.24 19.23 -60.07
CA GLN A 5 -55.36 20.26 -59.54
C GLN A 5 -54.78 19.79 -58.21
N LYS A 6 -53.45 19.94 -58.05
CA LYS A 6 -52.70 19.68 -56.82
C LYS A 6 -53.07 20.69 -55.74
N ASP A 7 -53.50 20.21 -54.57
CA ASP A 7 -53.39 20.95 -53.31
C ASP A 7 -52.16 20.44 -52.54
N SER A 8 -51.22 21.36 -52.27
CA SER A 8 -50.10 21.14 -51.36
C SER A 8 -50.50 21.58 -49.95
N SER A 9 -50.83 20.62 -49.09
CA SER A 9 -50.95 20.86 -47.65
C SER A 9 -49.57 20.75 -46.99
N GLY A 10 -49.02 21.90 -46.60
CA GLY A 10 -47.82 21.99 -45.77
C GLY A 10 -48.11 21.51 -44.36
N VAL A 11 -47.48 20.41 -43.95
CA VAL A 11 -47.45 19.98 -42.55
C VAL A 11 -46.30 20.73 -41.85
N SER A 12 -46.66 21.73 -41.04
CA SER A 12 -45.72 22.41 -40.14
C SER A 12 -45.32 21.47 -39.01
N MET A 13 -44.11 20.92 -39.07
CA MET A 13 -43.51 20.11 -38.02
C MET A 13 -43.04 21.01 -36.87
N TYR A 14 -43.90 21.23 -35.87
CA TYR A 14 -43.53 21.94 -34.64
C TYR A 14 -42.60 21.05 -33.80
N ARG A 15 -41.29 21.36 -33.80
CA ARG A 15 -40.25 20.68 -33.02
C ARG A 15 -40.38 21.04 -31.52
N PRO A 16 -40.80 20.13 -30.61
CA PRO A 16 -40.83 20.41 -29.18
C PRO A 16 -39.49 19.98 -28.56
N GLY A 17 -38.40 20.67 -28.93
CA GLY A 17 -37.05 20.29 -28.49
C GLY A 17 -36.31 21.37 -27.68
N GLY A 18 -36.59 22.64 -27.94
CA GLY A 18 -35.81 23.74 -27.36
C GLY A 18 -36.00 23.90 -25.85
N LYS A 19 -37.23 23.83 -25.35
CA LYS A 19 -37.52 24.04 -23.93
C LYS A 19 -36.98 22.93 -23.04
N LEU A 20 -37.02 21.68 -23.52
CA LEU A 20 -36.46 20.52 -22.81
C LEU A 20 -34.93 20.57 -22.80
N MET A 21 -34.31 20.93 -23.92
CA MET A 21 -32.85 21.10 -24.02
C MET A 21 -32.35 22.23 -23.12
N ILE A 22 -33.07 23.35 -23.05
CA ILE A 22 -32.74 24.45 -22.13
C ILE A 22 -32.81 23.98 -20.68
N TRP A 23 -33.85 23.23 -20.30
CA TRP A 23 -33.98 22.67 -18.95
C TRP A 23 -32.87 21.68 -18.60
N LEU A 24 -32.46 20.83 -19.54
CA LEU A 24 -31.36 19.90 -19.35
C LEU A 24 -30.03 20.63 -19.16
N ILE A 25 -29.75 21.67 -19.96
CA ILE A 25 -28.54 22.50 -19.84
C ILE A 25 -28.54 23.25 -18.50
N LEU A 26 -29.69 23.78 -18.07
CA LEU A 26 -29.81 24.47 -16.79
C LEU A 26 -29.58 23.50 -15.62
N PHE A 27 -30.13 22.30 -15.69
CA PHE A 27 -29.96 21.27 -14.67
C PHE A 27 -28.50 20.78 -14.58
N THR A 28 -27.84 20.52 -15.71
CA THR A 28 -26.42 20.13 -15.74
C THR A 28 -25.51 21.26 -15.27
N SER A 29 -25.80 22.50 -15.65
CA SER A 29 -25.05 23.68 -15.18
C SER A 29 -25.19 23.89 -13.67
N VAL A 30 -26.41 23.80 -13.13
CA VAL A 30 -26.65 23.99 -11.69
C VAL A 30 -26.00 22.88 -10.87
N THR A 31 -26.10 21.63 -11.31
CA THR A 31 -25.44 20.50 -10.64
C THR A 31 -23.92 20.62 -10.69
N TYR A 32 -23.35 21.09 -11.80
CA TYR A 32 -21.91 21.37 -11.92
C TYR A 32 -21.45 22.51 -11.00
N VAL A 33 -22.23 23.59 -10.89
CA VAL A 33 -21.95 24.71 -9.98
C VAL A 33 -22.02 24.26 -8.51
N ILE A 34 -23.02 23.44 -8.14
CA ILE A 34 -23.11 22.89 -6.78
C ILE A 34 -21.95 21.95 -6.49
N TYR A 35 -21.55 21.11 -7.45
CA TYR A 35 -20.42 20.20 -7.32
C TYR A 35 -19.09 20.94 -7.14
N THR A 36 -18.84 21.97 -7.96
CA THR A 36 -17.64 22.81 -7.85
C THR A 36 -17.63 23.61 -6.56
N LEU A 37 -18.76 24.19 -6.14
CA LEU A 37 -18.89 24.84 -4.82
C LEU A 37 -18.66 23.86 -3.67
N LYS A 38 -19.11 22.61 -3.79
CA LYS A 38 -18.81 21.57 -2.79
C LYS A 38 -17.31 21.29 -2.74
N ILE A 39 -16.65 21.07 -3.88
CA ILE A 39 -15.19 20.86 -3.94
C ILE A 39 -14.42 22.04 -3.34
N VAL A 40 -14.79 23.27 -3.71
CA VAL A 40 -14.16 24.51 -3.22
C VAL A 40 -14.44 24.74 -1.73
N SER A 41 -15.64 24.39 -1.25
CA SER A 41 -16.00 24.50 0.17
C SER A 41 -15.38 23.39 1.03
N THR A 42 -15.09 22.22 0.45
CA THR A 42 -14.38 21.12 1.14
C THR A 42 -12.87 21.16 1.00
N SER A 43 -12.33 22.01 0.12
CA SER A 43 -10.90 22.32 0.12
C SER A 43 -10.64 23.25 1.29
N ARG A 44 -10.18 22.67 2.39
CA ARG A 44 -9.60 23.45 3.48
C ARG A 44 -8.49 24.30 2.88
N ALA A 45 -8.57 25.61 3.05
CA ALA A 45 -7.48 26.51 2.75
C ALA A 45 -6.23 25.98 3.47
N CYS A 46 -5.22 25.60 2.70
CA CYS A 46 -3.88 25.41 3.21
C CYS A 46 -3.46 26.80 3.71
N GLN A 47 -3.49 27.02 5.03
CA GLN A 47 -2.78 28.15 5.62
C GLN A 47 -1.29 27.89 5.37
N TYR A 48 -0.80 28.46 4.29
CA TYR A 48 0.63 28.71 4.12
C TYR A 48 1.05 29.56 5.31
N LEU A 49 1.63 28.92 6.32
CA LEU A 49 2.53 29.61 7.22
C LEU A 49 3.65 30.17 6.33
N THR A 50 3.70 31.49 6.24
CA THR A 50 4.82 32.24 5.67
C THR A 50 6.07 31.89 6.46
N PHE A 51 6.80 30.88 6.01
CA PHE A 51 8.15 30.62 6.48
C PHE A 51 9.02 31.74 5.92
N SER A 52 9.39 32.66 6.80
CA SER A 52 10.20 33.84 6.52
C SER A 52 11.45 33.45 5.72
N GLU A 53 11.71 34.19 4.64
CA GLU A 53 12.88 34.09 3.75
C GLU A 53 14.20 34.40 4.50
N THR A 54 14.65 33.51 5.38
CA THR A 54 15.94 33.72 6.06
C THR A 54 16.78 32.44 6.22
N ILE A 55 16.42 31.33 5.58
CA ILE A 55 17.24 30.09 5.57
C ILE A 55 17.59 29.65 4.14
N LEU A 56 17.92 30.61 3.27
CA LEU A 56 18.47 30.35 1.93
C LEU A 56 19.84 31.02 1.70
N GLN A 57 20.66 31.13 2.76
CA GLN A 57 22.02 31.68 2.65
C GLN A 57 23.13 30.92 3.40
N GLN A 58 22.92 29.70 3.90
CA GLN A 58 24.03 28.88 4.38
C GLN A 58 24.54 27.94 3.28
N ARG A 59 25.43 28.49 2.45
CA ARG A 59 26.32 27.76 1.56
C ARG A 59 27.35 26.99 2.42
N PRO A 60 27.44 25.65 2.38
CA PRO A 60 28.52 24.96 3.06
C PRO A 60 29.81 25.18 2.28
N GLN A 61 30.75 25.91 2.87
CA GLN A 61 32.10 26.07 2.34
C GLN A 61 32.81 24.71 2.43
N LYS A 62 33.10 24.10 1.27
CA LYS A 62 34.04 22.98 1.17
C LYS A 62 35.42 23.48 1.64
N LYS A 63 35.79 23.15 2.87
CA LYS A 63 37.19 23.21 3.30
C LYS A 63 37.76 21.81 3.18
N ALA A 64 38.51 21.60 2.10
CA ALA A 64 39.37 20.43 1.97
C ALA A 64 40.47 20.55 3.02
N THR A 65 40.43 19.68 4.02
CA THR A 65 41.61 19.36 4.83
C THR A 65 41.88 17.89 4.64
N THR A 66 42.99 17.64 3.96
CA THR A 66 43.61 16.34 3.73
C THR A 66 44.07 15.77 5.07
N THR A 67 43.34 14.79 5.58
CA THR A 67 43.87 13.83 6.56
C THR A 67 43.41 12.43 6.17
N ALA A 68 43.88 11.99 5.00
CA ALA A 68 43.91 10.56 4.68
C ALA A 68 44.96 9.92 5.59
N SER A 69 44.51 9.17 6.62
CA SER A 69 45.30 8.14 7.35
C SER A 69 44.61 7.62 8.64
N ALA A 70 43.39 8.03 9.01
CA ALA A 70 42.77 7.55 10.27
C ALA A 70 41.33 7.02 10.15
N ALA A 71 40.76 6.95 8.95
CA ALA A 71 39.39 6.46 8.72
C ALA A 71 39.31 4.94 8.44
N GLU A 72 40.43 4.22 8.52
CA GLU A 72 40.52 2.78 8.19
C GLU A 72 40.52 1.85 9.42
N ALA A 73 40.17 2.35 10.60
CA ALA A 73 40.25 1.53 11.82
C ALA A 73 39.10 1.75 12.82
N VAL A 74 37.84 1.72 12.38
CA VAL A 74 36.68 1.08 13.09
C VAL A 74 35.52 0.85 12.09
N ALA A 75 35.78 0.20 10.96
CA ALA A 75 34.69 -0.47 10.25
C ALA A 75 34.54 -1.84 10.91
N GLY A 76 33.81 -1.90 12.02
CA GLY A 76 33.36 -3.19 12.53
C GLY A 76 32.67 -3.92 11.38
N GLU A 77 32.95 -5.20 11.21
CA GLU A 77 32.21 -6.09 10.30
C GLU A 77 30.73 -6.09 10.72
N HIS A 78 29.98 -5.06 10.34
CA HIS A 78 28.55 -5.04 10.53
C HIS A 78 27.99 -6.04 9.53
N GLU A 79 27.72 -7.25 10.03
CA GLU A 79 27.05 -8.32 9.29
C GLU A 79 25.88 -7.73 8.51
N ALA A 80 25.81 -7.98 7.20
CA ALA A 80 24.74 -7.45 6.37
C ALA A 80 23.36 -7.92 6.89
N THR A 81 22.35 -7.04 6.86
CA THR A 81 20.98 -7.43 7.26
C THR A 81 20.52 -8.65 6.47
N ASP A 82 19.90 -9.60 7.15
CA ASP A 82 19.40 -10.86 6.57
C ASP A 82 18.10 -11.25 7.28
N LEU A 83 17.42 -12.32 6.83
CA LEU A 83 16.14 -12.76 7.38
C LEU A 83 16.16 -13.01 8.88
N ASN A 84 17.29 -13.47 9.41
CA ASN A 84 17.44 -13.67 10.85
C ASN A 84 17.30 -12.33 11.60
N HIS A 85 17.68 -11.20 11.02
CA HIS A 85 17.57 -9.87 11.63
C HIS A 85 16.15 -9.27 11.56
N VAL A 86 15.19 -9.98 10.97
CA VAL A 86 13.82 -9.50 10.76
C VAL A 86 12.84 -10.31 11.60
N VAL A 87 11.89 -9.62 12.23
CA VAL A 87 10.71 -10.24 12.85
C VAL A 87 9.44 -9.81 12.13
N PHE A 88 8.62 -10.79 11.74
CA PHE A 88 7.35 -10.56 11.06
C PHE A 88 6.19 -10.51 12.07
N GLY A 89 5.42 -9.42 12.07
CA GLY A 89 4.15 -9.31 12.78
C GLY A 89 2.98 -9.42 11.80
N ILE A 90 2.32 -10.59 11.77
CA ILE A 90 1.25 -10.87 10.81
C ILE A 90 -0.11 -10.62 11.48
N ALA A 91 -0.85 -9.65 10.96
CA ALA A 91 -2.22 -9.34 11.37
C ALA A 91 -3.20 -10.37 10.81
N ALA A 92 -3.93 -11.05 11.68
CA ALA A 92 -4.91 -12.04 11.26
C ALA A 92 -6.22 -11.91 12.04
N SER A 93 -7.28 -12.57 11.54
CA SER A 93 -8.53 -12.75 12.27
C SER A 93 -8.85 -14.23 12.48
N SER A 94 -9.23 -14.58 13.71
CA SER A 94 -9.68 -15.92 14.09
C SER A 94 -10.81 -16.44 13.18
N LYS A 95 -11.70 -15.54 12.72
CA LYS A 95 -12.81 -15.85 11.81
C LYS A 95 -12.33 -16.31 10.43
N LEU A 96 -11.24 -15.75 9.92
CA LEU A 96 -10.72 -16.04 8.57
C LEU A 96 -9.54 -17.02 8.59
N TRP A 97 -9.01 -17.32 9.77
CA TRP A 97 -7.80 -18.09 9.99
C TRP A 97 -7.75 -19.40 9.22
N LYS A 98 -8.81 -20.22 9.30
CA LYS A 98 -8.89 -21.53 8.62
C LYS A 98 -8.59 -21.45 7.11
N LYS A 99 -8.94 -20.33 6.47
CA LYS A 99 -8.72 -20.12 5.03
C LYS A 99 -7.43 -19.34 4.75
N ARG A 100 -7.19 -18.25 5.49
CA ARG A 100 -6.10 -17.31 5.18
C ARG A 100 -4.72 -17.77 5.64
N LYS A 101 -4.64 -18.69 6.61
CA LYS A 101 -3.36 -19.29 7.02
C LYS A 101 -2.60 -19.95 5.87
N GLU A 102 -3.32 -20.44 4.85
CA GLU A 102 -2.71 -21.06 3.66
C GLU A 102 -1.84 -20.07 2.87
N TYR A 103 -2.17 -18.77 2.86
CA TYR A 103 -1.33 -17.77 2.20
C TYR A 103 0.02 -17.60 2.92
N ILE A 104 0.02 -17.67 4.24
CA ILE A 104 1.23 -17.56 5.06
C ILE A 104 2.18 -18.73 4.77
N LYS A 105 1.63 -19.95 4.64
CA LYS A 105 2.40 -21.18 4.34
C LYS A 105 3.17 -21.09 3.02
N ILE A 106 2.74 -20.24 2.07
CA ILE A 106 3.39 -20.09 0.76
C ILE A 106 4.77 -19.43 0.87
N TRP A 107 4.93 -18.47 1.78
CA TRP A 107 6.14 -17.64 1.84
C TRP A 107 6.92 -17.74 3.15
N TYR A 108 6.26 -18.08 4.26
CA TYR A 108 6.91 -18.17 5.56
C TYR A 108 7.75 -19.44 5.69
N LYS A 109 8.97 -19.31 6.23
CA LYS A 109 9.93 -20.40 6.41
C LYS A 109 10.27 -20.54 7.90
N PRO A 110 9.57 -21.39 8.68
CA PRO A 110 9.67 -21.42 10.15
C PRO A 110 11.08 -21.61 10.71
N LYS A 111 11.95 -22.37 10.03
CA LYS A 111 13.33 -22.62 10.47
C LYS A 111 14.32 -21.51 10.11
N LYS A 112 13.91 -20.52 9.29
CA LYS A 112 14.78 -19.45 8.77
C LYS A 112 14.26 -18.04 9.10
N MET A 113 13.06 -17.94 9.66
CA MET A 113 12.35 -16.68 9.83
C MET A 113 11.78 -16.61 11.24
N ARG A 114 11.79 -15.41 11.82
CA ARG A 114 11.09 -15.11 13.07
C ARG A 114 9.80 -14.37 12.76
N GLY A 115 8.71 -14.76 13.41
CA GLY A 115 7.48 -14.01 13.30
C GLY A 115 6.38 -14.56 14.19
N TYR A 116 5.30 -13.80 14.29
CA TYR A 116 4.13 -14.16 15.06
C TYR A 116 2.87 -13.79 14.29
N VAL A 117 1.86 -14.65 14.37
CA VAL A 117 0.52 -14.36 13.89
C VAL A 117 -0.31 -13.81 15.04
N TRP A 118 -0.85 -12.60 14.89
CA TRP A 118 -1.62 -11.91 15.91
C TRP A 118 -3.12 -11.99 15.63
N LEU A 119 -3.81 -12.83 16.40
CA LEU A 119 -5.26 -13.04 16.31
C LEU A 119 -6.03 -12.24 17.35
N ASP A 120 -7.32 -12.08 17.11
CA ASP A 120 -8.28 -11.50 18.07
C ASP A 120 -8.77 -12.51 19.12
N LYS A 121 -8.73 -13.82 18.81
CA LYS A 121 -9.17 -14.91 19.69
C LYS A 121 -8.39 -16.18 19.39
N GLU A 122 -8.39 -17.10 20.36
CA GLU A 122 -7.82 -18.44 20.20
C GLU A 122 -8.54 -19.23 19.09
N VAL A 123 -7.77 -20.11 18.44
CA VAL A 123 -8.22 -20.98 17.36
C VAL A 123 -7.75 -22.40 17.62
N THR A 124 -8.65 -23.37 17.40
CA THR A 124 -8.35 -24.79 17.56
C THR A 124 -7.84 -25.36 16.23
N ASP A 125 -6.56 -25.18 15.94
CA ASP A 125 -5.89 -25.76 14.76
C ASP A 125 -4.56 -26.39 15.19
N ALA A 126 -4.63 -27.60 15.76
CA ALA A 126 -3.46 -28.31 16.29
C ALA A 126 -2.54 -28.90 15.19
N GLY A 127 -3.05 -29.14 13.99
CA GLY A 127 -2.36 -29.92 12.94
C GLY A 127 -1.42 -29.13 12.02
N ASP A 128 -1.49 -27.80 12.00
CA ASP A 128 -0.77 -26.97 11.00
C ASP A 128 0.41 -26.18 11.56
N GLN A 129 0.77 -26.40 12.83
CA GLN A 129 1.72 -25.52 13.53
C GLN A 129 3.16 -25.62 13.03
N GLU A 130 3.56 -26.72 12.39
CA GLU A 130 4.95 -26.90 11.94
C GLU A 130 5.36 -25.96 10.80
N ASN A 131 4.39 -25.52 9.97
CA ASN A 131 4.64 -24.68 8.79
C ASN A 131 4.21 -23.21 8.99
N LEU A 132 3.73 -22.86 10.17
CA LEU A 132 3.19 -21.54 10.47
C LEU A 132 4.01 -20.83 11.54
N PRO A 133 4.04 -19.49 11.55
CA PRO A 133 4.57 -18.74 12.68
C PRO A 133 3.74 -19.02 13.95
N PRO A 134 4.35 -18.98 15.14
CA PRO A 134 3.62 -19.10 16.40
C PRO A 134 2.47 -18.09 16.50
N ILE A 135 1.33 -18.56 16.99
CA ILE A 135 0.15 -17.73 17.21
C ILE A 135 0.29 -16.96 18.53
N ARG A 136 -0.18 -15.70 18.53
CA ARG A 136 -0.34 -14.84 19.69
C ARG A 136 -1.72 -14.19 19.65
N ILE A 137 -2.28 -13.93 20.83
CA ILE A 137 -3.55 -13.22 20.98
C ILE A 137 -3.25 -11.77 21.31
N SER A 138 -3.88 -10.86 20.56
CA SER A 138 -3.71 -9.43 20.77
C SER A 138 -4.22 -9.03 22.16
N GLY A 139 -3.53 -8.13 22.83
CA GLY A 139 -3.93 -7.65 24.16
C GLY A 139 -5.30 -6.94 24.17
N ASP A 140 -5.87 -6.79 25.36
CA ASP A 140 -7.15 -6.08 25.51
C ASP A 140 -7.04 -4.61 25.06
N THR A 141 -8.06 -4.16 24.33
CA THR A 141 -8.17 -2.81 23.79
C THR A 141 -9.49 -2.13 24.18
N SER A 142 -10.21 -2.68 25.16
CA SER A 142 -11.48 -2.13 25.66
C SER A 142 -11.37 -0.68 26.14
N SER A 143 -10.23 -0.31 26.73
CA SER A 143 -9.96 1.03 27.27
C SER A 143 -9.75 2.12 26.22
N PHE A 144 -9.51 1.78 24.95
CA PHE A 144 -9.25 2.77 23.90
C PHE A 144 -10.55 3.33 23.30
N PRO A 145 -10.71 4.64 23.15
CA PRO A 145 -11.86 5.20 22.46
C PRO A 145 -11.84 4.87 20.96
N TYR A 146 -13.02 4.61 20.38
CA TYR A 146 -13.20 4.42 18.93
C TYR A 146 -14.45 5.16 18.47
N ALA A 147 -14.27 6.18 17.63
CA ALA A 147 -15.34 7.08 17.21
C ALA A 147 -15.66 6.99 15.71
N ASN A 148 -14.87 6.26 14.93
CA ASN A 148 -15.11 6.11 13.49
C ASN A 148 -16.31 5.20 13.23
N LYS A 149 -17.28 5.68 12.44
CA LYS A 149 -18.52 4.94 12.16
C LYS A 149 -18.42 3.95 10.99
N LYS A 150 -17.39 4.09 10.15
CA LYS A 150 -17.20 3.29 8.92
C LYS A 150 -16.18 2.17 9.10
N GLY A 151 -15.23 2.34 10.01
CA GLY A 151 -14.19 1.37 10.27
C GLY A 151 -14.57 0.34 11.33
N SER A 152 -13.64 -0.56 11.62
CA SER A 152 -13.77 -1.58 12.66
C SER A 152 -12.90 -1.24 13.87
N ARG A 153 -13.43 -1.48 15.07
CA ARG A 153 -12.66 -1.38 16.33
C ARG A 153 -11.44 -2.30 16.35
N SER A 154 -11.44 -3.38 15.56
CA SER A 154 -10.27 -4.26 15.40
C SER A 154 -9.02 -3.52 14.93
N ALA A 155 -9.16 -2.37 14.26
CA ALA A 155 -8.05 -1.52 13.86
C ALA A 155 -7.12 -1.12 15.04
N ILE A 156 -7.67 -1.00 16.25
CA ILE A 156 -6.89 -0.65 17.45
C ILE A 156 -5.88 -1.75 17.76
N ARG A 157 -6.33 -3.01 17.89
CA ARG A 157 -5.42 -4.13 18.17
C ARG A 157 -4.38 -4.32 17.05
N LEU A 158 -4.81 -4.14 15.79
CA LEU A 158 -3.92 -4.28 14.64
C LEU A 158 -2.80 -3.25 14.67
N SER A 159 -3.10 -2.00 15.04
CA SER A 159 -2.08 -0.96 15.18
C SER A 159 -1.03 -1.29 16.26
N ARG A 160 -1.36 -2.12 17.26
CA ARG A 160 -0.44 -2.44 18.37
C ARG A 160 0.52 -3.60 18.10
N ILE A 161 0.36 -4.31 16.97
CA ILE A 161 1.13 -5.53 16.66
C ILE A 161 2.66 -5.31 16.74
N VAL A 162 3.17 -4.19 16.26
CA VAL A 162 4.62 -3.89 16.31
C VAL A 162 5.12 -3.83 17.76
N SER A 163 4.41 -3.08 18.62
CA SER A 163 4.77 -2.95 20.03
C SER A 163 4.52 -4.23 20.82
N GLU A 164 3.47 -4.98 20.49
CA GLU A 164 3.20 -6.28 21.12
C GLU A 164 4.26 -7.31 20.72
N THR A 165 4.71 -7.31 19.46
CA THR A 165 5.83 -8.14 18.98
C THR A 165 7.13 -7.79 19.69
N LEU A 166 7.47 -6.50 19.80
CA LEU A 166 8.65 -6.04 20.53
C LEU A 166 8.65 -6.54 21.98
N LYS A 167 7.51 -6.45 22.67
CA LYS A 167 7.38 -6.92 24.07
C LYS A 167 7.60 -8.43 24.22
N HIS A 168 7.26 -9.20 23.19
CA HIS A 168 7.39 -10.67 23.19
C HIS A 168 8.77 -11.19 22.74
N LEU A 169 9.65 -10.32 22.26
CA LEU A 169 11.03 -10.73 21.95
C LEU A 169 11.77 -11.15 23.23
N ASP A 170 12.38 -12.33 23.19
CA ASP A 170 13.36 -12.78 24.17
C ASP A 170 14.65 -11.92 24.13
N SER A 171 15.51 -12.08 25.14
CA SER A 171 16.72 -11.28 25.31
C SER A 171 17.65 -11.38 24.09
N ASP A 172 17.94 -12.59 23.61
CA ASP A 172 18.82 -12.84 22.46
C ASP A 172 18.23 -12.24 21.16
N SER A 173 16.90 -12.26 21.03
CA SER A 173 16.20 -11.64 19.91
C SER A 173 16.26 -10.12 19.95
N ARG A 174 16.28 -9.50 21.13
CA ARG A 174 16.38 -8.03 21.23
C ARG A 174 17.73 -7.50 20.77
N GLU A 175 18.78 -8.30 20.89
CA GLU A 175 20.13 -7.92 20.43
C GLU A 175 20.30 -8.11 18.92
N SER A 176 19.61 -9.09 18.34
CA SER A 176 19.75 -9.46 16.93
C SER A 176 18.70 -8.87 15.99
N VAL A 177 17.50 -8.52 16.47
CA VAL A 177 16.45 -7.95 15.60
C VAL A 177 16.78 -6.51 15.22
N ARG A 178 16.76 -6.25 13.91
CA ARG A 178 17.02 -4.93 13.31
C ARG A 178 15.74 -4.32 12.73
N TRP A 179 14.81 -5.15 12.29
CA TRP A 179 13.61 -4.72 11.57
C TRP A 179 12.37 -5.50 12.02
N PHE A 180 11.28 -4.76 12.18
CA PHE A 180 9.92 -5.28 12.35
C PHE A 180 9.19 -5.11 11.02
N VAL A 181 8.72 -6.22 10.44
CA VAL A 181 7.94 -6.20 9.20
C VAL A 181 6.51 -6.56 9.52
N MET A 182 5.58 -5.66 9.22
CA MET A 182 4.15 -5.86 9.45
C MET A 182 3.46 -6.15 8.12
N GLY A 183 2.51 -7.09 8.12
CA GLY A 183 1.60 -7.36 7.01
C GLY A 183 0.35 -8.10 7.48
N ASP A 184 -0.62 -8.25 6.59
CA ASP A 184 -1.86 -8.98 6.86
C ASP A 184 -1.74 -10.47 6.51
N ASP A 185 -2.71 -11.27 6.95
CA ASP A 185 -2.80 -12.72 6.68
C ASP A 185 -3.08 -13.06 5.21
N ASP A 186 -3.35 -12.06 4.37
CA ASP A 186 -3.45 -12.14 2.91
C ASP A 186 -2.31 -11.42 2.18
N THR A 187 -1.26 -11.00 2.91
CA THR A 187 -0.03 -10.40 2.36
C THR A 187 1.02 -11.48 2.11
N VAL A 188 1.60 -11.51 0.90
CA VAL A 188 2.68 -12.44 0.53
C VAL A 188 4.00 -11.71 0.36
N PHE A 189 4.99 -11.97 1.21
CA PHE A 189 6.29 -11.28 1.13
C PHE A 189 7.28 -11.99 0.20
N VAL A 190 7.93 -11.23 -0.70
CA VAL A 190 9.11 -11.72 -1.43
C VAL A 190 10.34 -11.40 -0.59
N THR A 191 10.70 -12.35 0.28
CA THR A 191 11.70 -12.17 1.33
C THR A 191 13.07 -11.72 0.81
N ASP A 192 13.52 -12.22 -0.34
CA ASP A 192 14.79 -11.80 -0.94
C ASP A 192 14.78 -10.31 -1.36
N ASN A 193 13.67 -9.84 -1.91
CA ASN A 193 13.49 -8.43 -2.29
C ASN A 193 13.40 -7.54 -1.05
N LEU A 194 12.63 -7.98 -0.04
CA LEU A 194 12.52 -7.30 1.26
C LEU A 194 13.91 -7.09 1.88
N ILE A 195 14.73 -8.15 1.98
CA ILE A 195 16.08 -8.02 2.55
C ILE A 195 16.96 -7.10 1.72
N ARG A 196 16.87 -7.17 0.39
CA ARG A 196 17.62 -6.29 -0.51
C ARG A 196 17.25 -4.81 -0.32
N VAL A 197 15.99 -4.49 0.01
CA VAL A 197 15.58 -3.13 0.40
C VAL A 197 16.16 -2.75 1.76
N LEU A 198 15.96 -3.59 2.77
CA LEU A 198 16.37 -3.26 4.15
C LEU A 198 17.87 -3.05 4.28
N ARG A 199 18.68 -3.73 3.46
CA ARG A 199 20.14 -3.54 3.37
C ARG A 199 20.57 -2.15 2.91
N LYS A 200 19.69 -1.37 2.28
CA LYS A 200 20.00 0.01 1.85
C LYS A 200 20.05 0.99 3.02
N TYR A 201 19.49 0.63 4.16
CA TYR A 201 19.23 1.54 5.27
C TYR A 201 20.05 1.17 6.51
N ASP A 202 20.53 2.20 7.22
CA ASP A 202 21.15 2.01 8.54
C ASP A 202 20.06 1.66 9.56
N HIS A 203 20.02 0.40 9.98
CA HIS A 203 19.07 -0.11 10.96
C HIS A 203 19.21 0.52 12.36
N GLY A 204 20.32 1.22 12.64
CA GLY A 204 20.50 2.01 13.86
C GLY A 204 19.72 3.32 13.88
N GLN A 205 19.16 3.76 12.74
CA GLN A 205 18.32 4.95 12.63
C GLN A 205 16.83 4.62 12.67
N MET A 206 16.00 5.63 12.88
CA MET A 206 14.54 5.50 12.85
C MET A 206 14.01 5.56 11.42
N TYR A 207 13.61 4.40 10.89
CA TYR A 207 13.01 4.28 9.57
C TYR A 207 11.61 3.64 9.63
N TYR A 208 10.68 4.28 8.93
CA TYR A 208 9.37 3.74 8.56
C TYR A 208 9.31 3.60 7.04
N ILE A 209 9.38 2.37 6.53
CA ILE A 209 9.57 2.08 5.10
C ILE A 209 8.35 1.33 4.57
N GLY A 210 7.82 1.78 3.44
CA GLY A 210 6.65 1.18 2.82
C GLY A 210 6.32 1.81 1.47
N SER A 211 5.26 1.32 0.84
CA SER A 211 4.70 1.91 -0.38
C SER A 211 3.35 2.55 -0.11
N LEU A 212 2.94 3.43 -1.00
CA LEU A 212 1.57 3.97 -1.02
C LEU A 212 0.58 2.89 -1.46
N SER A 213 -0.72 3.19 -1.29
CA SER A 213 -1.75 2.37 -1.92
C SER A 213 -1.67 2.51 -3.43
N GLU A 214 -1.93 1.41 -4.15
CA GLU A 214 -2.06 1.43 -5.61
C GLU A 214 -3.31 2.22 -6.03
N SER A 215 -4.27 2.38 -5.12
CA SER A 215 -5.47 3.18 -5.35
C SER A 215 -5.21 4.66 -5.06
N HIS A 216 -5.34 5.48 -6.10
CA HIS A 216 -5.28 6.94 -5.97
C HIS A 216 -6.30 7.47 -4.96
N LEU A 217 -7.53 6.94 -4.96
CA LEU A 217 -8.57 7.34 -4.01
C LEU A 217 -8.19 7.01 -2.57
N GLN A 218 -7.60 5.84 -2.31
CA GLN A 218 -7.14 5.51 -0.96
C GLN A 218 -6.06 6.50 -0.48
N ASN A 219 -5.13 6.89 -1.35
CA ASN A 219 -4.11 7.88 -0.99
C ASN A 219 -4.69 9.27 -0.71
N ILE A 220 -5.74 9.69 -1.44
CA ILE A 220 -6.47 10.94 -1.16
C ILE A 220 -7.17 10.87 0.21
N PHE A 221 -7.85 9.76 0.51
CA PHE A 221 -8.66 9.66 1.72
C PHE A 221 -7.83 9.45 3.00
N PHE A 222 -6.68 8.78 2.91
CA PHE A 222 -5.83 8.49 4.06
C PHE A 222 -4.63 9.42 4.12
N SER A 223 -3.56 9.13 3.37
CA SER A 223 -2.38 10.00 3.31
C SER A 223 -1.40 9.52 2.23
N TYR A 224 -0.74 10.46 1.55
CA TYR A 224 0.45 10.20 0.75
C TYR A 224 1.73 10.03 1.60
N GLY A 225 1.62 10.16 2.91
CA GLY A 225 2.70 9.95 3.87
C GLY A 225 2.57 8.65 4.66
N MET A 226 1.59 7.79 4.36
CA MET A 226 1.30 6.53 5.08
C MET A 226 1.67 5.32 4.23
N ALA A 227 2.29 4.31 4.84
CA ALA A 227 2.46 3.02 4.17
C ALA A 227 1.12 2.29 4.10
N TYR A 228 0.82 1.69 2.95
CA TYR A 228 -0.36 0.85 2.78
C TYR A 228 -0.19 -0.47 3.53
N GLY A 229 -0.99 -0.70 4.58
CA GLY A 229 -0.86 -1.88 5.45
C GLY A 229 -1.08 -3.20 4.72
N GLY A 230 -1.99 -3.23 3.75
CA GLY A 230 -2.21 -4.41 2.90
C GLY A 230 -0.98 -4.78 2.04
N GLY A 231 -0.10 -3.82 1.73
CA GLY A 231 1.18 -4.09 1.05
C GLY A 231 2.33 -4.42 2.01
N GLY A 232 2.09 -4.27 3.32
CA GLY A 232 3.07 -4.38 4.38
C GLY A 232 4.03 -3.20 4.48
N PHE A 233 4.65 -3.06 5.65
CA PHE A 233 5.67 -2.04 5.91
C PHE A 233 6.75 -2.55 6.88
N ALA A 234 7.89 -1.89 6.88
CA ALA A 234 9.00 -2.17 7.76
C ALA A 234 9.27 -0.99 8.71
N ILE A 235 9.58 -1.31 9.96
CA ILE A 235 9.99 -0.36 11.00
C ILE A 235 11.33 -0.82 11.57
N SER A 236 12.31 0.06 11.61
CA SER A 236 13.61 -0.18 12.26
C SER A 236 13.45 -0.41 13.77
N TYR A 237 14.33 -1.19 14.39
CA TYR A 237 14.26 -1.48 15.83
C TYR A 237 14.19 -0.23 16.73
N PRO A 238 15.01 0.82 16.55
CA PRO A 238 14.93 2.03 17.38
C PRO A 238 13.57 2.71 17.30
N LEU A 239 12.97 2.74 16.11
CA LEU A 239 11.63 3.29 15.89
C LEU A 239 10.55 2.42 16.55
N ALA A 240 10.66 1.09 16.51
CA ALA A 240 9.72 0.22 17.23
C ALA A 240 9.76 0.47 18.74
N VAL A 241 10.96 0.66 19.31
CA VAL A 241 11.13 1.04 20.72
C VAL A 241 10.49 2.41 21.00
N ALA A 242 10.76 3.41 20.17
CA ALA A 242 10.16 4.75 20.32
C ALA A 242 8.63 4.70 20.23
N LEU A 243 8.09 4.00 19.23
CA LEU A 243 6.65 3.77 19.05
C LEU A 243 6.04 3.16 20.30
N SER A 244 6.63 2.09 20.84
CA SER A 244 6.08 1.37 22.00
C SER A 244 5.89 2.24 23.26
N LYS A 245 6.67 3.33 23.39
CA LYS A 245 6.61 4.27 24.52
C LYS A 245 5.46 5.27 24.38
N ILE A 246 4.98 5.55 23.17
CA ILE A 246 3.96 6.57 22.91
C ILE A 246 2.65 6.00 22.38
N GLN A 247 2.66 4.81 21.80
CA GLN A 247 1.60 4.29 20.94
C GLN A 247 0.23 4.29 21.60
N ASP A 248 0.12 3.82 22.85
CA ASP A 248 -1.16 3.74 23.53
C ASP A 248 -1.78 5.15 23.71
N ARG A 249 -0.97 6.16 24.09
CA ARG A 249 -1.43 7.56 24.20
C ARG A 249 -1.74 8.19 22.83
N CYS A 250 -0.96 7.86 21.81
CA CYS A 250 -1.22 8.28 20.43
C CYS A 250 -2.59 7.73 19.95
N ILE A 251 -2.87 6.44 20.12
CA ILE A 251 -4.14 5.83 19.73
C ILE A 251 -5.32 6.51 20.45
N GLN A 252 -5.19 6.81 21.74
CA GLN A 252 -6.21 7.51 22.52
C GLN A 252 -6.52 8.92 22.00
N ARG A 253 -5.50 9.64 21.50
CA ARG A 253 -5.68 11.00 20.93
C ARG A 253 -6.44 11.02 19.62
N TYR A 254 -6.40 9.93 18.85
CA TYR A 254 -7.00 9.89 17.52
C TYR A 254 -8.12 8.85 17.37
N PRO A 255 -9.20 8.90 18.17
CA PRO A 255 -10.25 7.88 18.14
C PRO A 255 -11.03 7.82 16.82
N ALA A 256 -11.00 8.90 16.03
CA ALA A 256 -11.73 9.04 14.78
C ALA A 256 -11.04 8.39 13.55
N LEU A 257 -9.78 7.95 13.66
CA LEU A 257 -9.06 7.33 12.53
C LEU A 257 -9.68 5.99 12.11
N TYR A 258 -9.63 5.70 10.82
CA TYR A 258 -10.38 4.59 10.22
C TYR A 258 -9.77 3.23 10.55
N GLY A 259 -8.52 3.02 10.12
CA GLY A 259 -7.83 1.74 10.13
C GLY A 259 -6.59 1.72 11.03
N SER A 260 -5.87 0.60 11.01
CA SER A 260 -4.59 0.45 11.72
C SER A 260 -3.51 1.37 11.16
N ASP A 261 -3.44 1.47 9.84
CA ASP A 261 -2.34 2.12 9.12
C ASP A 261 -2.38 3.63 9.36
N ASP A 262 -3.59 4.19 9.35
CA ASP A 262 -3.88 5.59 9.67
C ASP A 262 -3.41 5.94 11.09
N ARG A 263 -3.56 4.99 12.03
CA ARG A 263 -3.10 5.14 13.42
C ARG A 263 -1.59 5.03 13.55
N ILE A 264 -0.98 4.07 12.86
CA ILE A 264 0.49 3.96 12.77
C ILE A 264 1.05 5.26 12.21
N GLN A 265 0.49 5.76 11.11
CA GLN A 265 0.90 7.02 10.49
C GLN A 265 0.80 8.21 11.46
N ALA A 266 -0.31 8.33 12.19
CA ALA A 266 -0.46 9.39 13.18
C ALA A 266 0.65 9.32 14.25
N CYS A 267 0.99 8.13 14.72
CA CYS A 267 2.07 7.97 15.69
C CYS A 267 3.46 8.23 15.09
N MET A 268 3.69 7.87 13.82
CA MET A 268 4.93 8.22 13.12
C MET A 268 5.09 9.72 12.95
N ALA A 269 4.00 10.43 12.65
CA ALA A 269 3.98 11.88 12.56
C ALA A 269 4.31 12.54 13.92
N GLU A 270 3.79 12.01 15.04
CA GLU A 270 4.15 12.50 16.38
C GLU A 270 5.62 12.25 16.74
N LEU A 271 6.22 11.17 16.22
CA LEU A 271 7.66 10.89 16.38
C LEU A 271 8.53 11.69 15.41
N GLY A 272 7.94 12.44 14.48
CA GLY A 272 8.67 13.17 13.45
C GLY A 272 9.33 12.27 12.40
N VAL A 273 8.86 11.03 12.23
CA VAL A 273 9.44 10.08 11.28
C VAL A 273 8.55 9.99 10.03
N PRO A 274 9.04 10.44 8.85
CA PRO A 274 8.27 10.37 7.62
C PRO A 274 8.31 8.95 7.03
N LEU A 275 7.31 8.65 6.19
CA LEU A 275 7.36 7.46 5.33
C LEU A 275 8.53 7.58 4.33
N THR A 276 9.41 6.59 4.39
CA THR A 276 10.44 6.34 3.40
C THR A 276 9.84 5.51 2.27
N LYS A 277 9.61 6.15 1.13
CA LYS A 277 8.99 5.51 -0.05
C LYS A 277 10.04 4.77 -0.85
N GLU A 278 9.82 3.48 -1.06
CA GLU A 278 10.53 2.73 -2.10
C GLU A 278 9.78 2.87 -3.42
N GLN A 279 10.48 3.30 -4.48
CA GLN A 279 9.90 3.41 -5.82
C GLN A 279 9.78 2.04 -6.48
N VAL A 280 8.71 1.87 -7.26
CA VAL A 280 8.16 0.62 -7.81
C VAL A 280 9.06 -0.06 -8.85
N ASP A 281 10.22 0.49 -9.16
CA ASP A 281 11.07 0.03 -10.26
C ASP A 281 11.75 -1.35 -10.03
N ASN A 282 11.37 -2.12 -9.00
CA ASN A 282 11.53 -3.59 -8.82
C ASN A 282 11.24 -4.06 -7.37
N PHE A 283 10.67 -3.21 -6.51
CA PHE A 283 10.62 -3.45 -5.06
C PHE A 283 9.24 -3.16 -4.48
N GLN A 284 8.39 -4.18 -4.46
CA GLN A 284 7.37 -4.27 -3.41
C GLN A 284 7.88 -5.25 -2.35
N PHE A 285 7.69 -4.90 -1.07
CA PHE A 285 7.93 -5.81 0.04
C PHE A 285 7.09 -7.09 -0.10
N SER A 286 5.90 -6.94 -0.69
CA SER A 286 4.93 -7.99 -0.95
C SER A 286 4.60 -8.11 -2.44
N PHE A 287 4.36 -9.34 -2.91
CA PHE A 287 3.91 -9.62 -4.27
C PHE A 287 2.42 -9.35 -4.47
N LEU A 288 1.62 -9.49 -3.41
CA LEU A 288 0.15 -9.51 -3.51
C LEU A 288 -0.49 -9.32 -2.13
N SER A 289 -1.45 -8.40 -2.06
CA SER A 289 -2.52 -8.39 -1.05
C SER A 289 -3.76 -8.98 -1.71
N VAL A 290 -4.23 -10.15 -1.26
CA VAL A 290 -5.44 -10.76 -1.84
C VAL A 290 -6.67 -10.03 -1.31
N MET A 291 -7.04 -8.91 -1.94
CA MET A 291 -8.31 -8.24 -1.65
C MET A 291 -9.46 -9.20 -1.96
N GLY A 292 -10.21 -9.58 -0.92
CA GLY A 292 -11.30 -10.56 -0.97
C GLY A 292 -12.54 -10.12 -1.76
N SER A 293 -12.40 -9.92 -3.08
CA SER A 293 -13.51 -9.95 -4.02
C SER A 293 -13.45 -11.27 -4.79
N SER A 294 -14.44 -12.14 -4.58
CA SER A 294 -14.50 -13.54 -5.01
C SER A 294 -14.51 -13.81 -6.53
N LYS A 295 -13.80 -13.05 -7.38
CA LYS A 295 -13.95 -13.23 -8.84
C LYS A 295 -12.68 -13.43 -9.67
N SER A 296 -11.51 -12.90 -9.32
CA SER A 296 -10.28 -13.18 -10.07
C SER A 296 -9.04 -12.96 -9.22
N LEU A 297 -8.07 -13.89 -9.29
CA LEU A 297 -6.69 -13.64 -8.90
C LEU A 297 -5.99 -13.00 -10.10
N ILE A 298 -5.47 -11.77 -9.97
CA ILE A 298 -4.63 -11.14 -10.99
C ILE A 298 -3.18 -11.18 -10.53
N LEU A 299 -2.37 -12.00 -11.20
CA LEU A 299 -0.95 -12.14 -10.92
C LEU A 299 -0.15 -11.22 -11.85
N TYR A 300 0.60 -10.26 -11.30
CA TYR A 300 1.53 -9.44 -12.08
C TYR A 300 2.96 -9.99 -11.92
N ILE A 301 3.47 -10.68 -12.94
CA ILE A 301 4.89 -11.07 -12.99
C ILE A 301 5.62 -10.11 -13.93
N GLY A 302 6.48 -9.26 -13.36
CA GLY A 302 7.46 -8.48 -14.09
C GLY A 302 8.83 -9.17 -14.06
N SER A 303 9.44 -9.43 -15.21
CA SER A 303 10.84 -9.86 -15.30
C SER A 303 11.60 -8.96 -16.27
N LYS A 304 12.78 -8.49 -15.83
CA LYS A 304 13.72 -7.74 -16.67
C LYS A 304 14.69 -8.74 -17.29
N THR A 305 14.44 -9.18 -18.52
CA THR A 305 15.43 -9.92 -19.30
C THR A 305 16.29 -8.95 -20.10
N ARG A 306 17.60 -9.06 -19.95
CA ARG A 306 18.56 -8.38 -20.82
C ARG A 306 18.72 -9.25 -22.06
N ALA A 307 18.21 -8.82 -23.20
CA ALA A 307 18.56 -9.47 -24.46
C ALA A 307 20.04 -9.18 -24.73
N ASN A 308 20.81 -10.21 -25.11
CA ASN A 308 22.21 -10.03 -25.49
C ASN A 308 22.30 -8.99 -26.62
N GLY A 309 22.99 -7.88 -26.35
CA GLY A 309 23.34 -6.86 -27.36
C GLY A 309 22.43 -5.64 -27.46
N SER A 310 21.52 -5.36 -26.52
CA SER A 310 20.76 -4.09 -26.52
C SER A 310 20.78 -3.36 -25.16
N ASP A 311 21.04 -2.04 -25.22
CA ASP A 311 21.08 -1.14 -24.05
C ASP A 311 19.70 -0.69 -23.55
N LYS A 312 18.61 -1.22 -24.13
CA LYS A 312 17.24 -0.86 -23.74
C LYS A 312 16.60 -2.01 -22.95
N PRO A 313 16.12 -1.76 -21.72
CA PRO A 313 15.46 -2.78 -20.93
C PRO A 313 14.12 -3.15 -21.58
N LEU A 314 13.90 -4.44 -21.83
CA LEU A 314 12.61 -4.95 -22.28
C LEU A 314 11.77 -5.28 -21.03
N PHE A 315 10.65 -4.59 -20.85
CA PHE A 315 9.68 -4.92 -19.81
C PHE A 315 8.69 -5.93 -20.37
N LYS A 316 8.60 -7.11 -19.75
CA LYS A 316 7.50 -8.05 -19.95
C LYS A 316 6.70 -8.15 -18.66
N ALA A 317 5.49 -7.61 -18.69
CA ALA A 317 4.49 -7.80 -17.64
C ALA A 317 3.47 -8.81 -18.13
N TRP A 318 3.21 -9.83 -17.32
CA TRP A 318 2.19 -10.84 -17.59
C TRP A 318 1.09 -10.69 -16.54
N ALA A 319 -0.16 -10.54 -16.99
CA ALA A 319 -1.33 -10.60 -16.14
C ALA A 319 -2.00 -11.96 -16.34
N PHE A 320 -2.12 -12.75 -15.27
CA PHE A 320 -2.85 -14.02 -15.29
C PHE A 320 -4.14 -13.86 -14.51
N GLU A 321 -5.28 -14.19 -15.13
CA GLU A 321 -6.59 -14.15 -14.51
C GLU A 321 -7.05 -15.58 -14.21
N TYR A 322 -7.17 -15.95 -12.94
CA TYR A 322 -7.69 -17.27 -12.53
C TYR A 322 -9.16 -17.17 -12.12
N PRO A 323 -10.10 -17.81 -12.84
CA PRO A 323 -11.46 -17.99 -12.36
C PRO A 323 -11.48 -19.10 -11.30
N LEU A 324 -11.80 -18.75 -10.05
CA LEU A 324 -12.01 -19.71 -8.96
C LEU A 324 -13.44 -20.29 -9.05
N ALA A 325 -13.68 -21.20 -9.99
CA ALA A 325 -14.92 -21.99 -10.03
C ALA A 325 -14.63 -23.47 -10.27
N PHE A 326 -14.92 -24.27 -9.23
CA PHE A 326 -15.12 -25.73 -9.17
C PHE A 326 -14.05 -26.68 -9.73
N GLY A 327 -13.81 -27.75 -8.95
CA GLY A 327 -12.69 -28.69 -9.11
C GLY A 327 -12.60 -29.41 -10.46
N PHE A 328 -11.38 -29.90 -10.71
CA PHE A 328 -10.98 -30.86 -11.74
C PHE A 328 -11.45 -30.52 -13.16
N PHE A 329 -10.62 -29.85 -13.97
CA PHE A 329 -10.39 -30.17 -15.39
C PHE A 329 -9.20 -29.35 -15.95
N GLY A 330 -8.29 -30.05 -16.65
CA GLY A 330 -7.44 -29.61 -17.77
C GLY A 330 -6.70 -28.26 -17.75
N PHE A 331 -5.36 -28.32 -17.80
CA PHE A 331 -4.51 -27.27 -18.37
C PHE A 331 -4.88 -27.03 -19.84
N SER A 332 -5.76 -26.08 -20.18
CA SER A 332 -5.96 -25.75 -21.60
C SER A 332 -6.50 -24.36 -21.96
N ASP A 333 -6.84 -23.45 -21.03
CA ASP A 333 -7.26 -22.10 -21.42
C ASP A 333 -6.43 -21.00 -20.73
N PHE A 334 -5.31 -20.65 -21.35
CA PHE A 334 -4.54 -19.45 -21.04
C PHE A 334 -4.99 -18.30 -21.95
N ARG A 335 -5.50 -17.19 -21.39
CA ARG A 335 -5.55 -15.92 -22.11
C ARG A 335 -4.32 -15.09 -21.77
N VAL A 336 -3.45 -14.94 -22.76
CA VAL A 336 -2.27 -14.06 -22.69
C VAL A 336 -2.66 -12.70 -23.27
N TYR A 337 -2.49 -11.63 -22.50
CA TYR A 337 -2.56 -10.26 -23.03
C TYR A 337 -1.14 -9.70 -23.16
N ASP A 338 -0.70 -9.46 -24.40
CA ASP A 338 0.58 -8.82 -24.73
C ASP A 338 0.40 -7.29 -24.73
N SER A 339 1.11 -6.58 -23.85
CA SER A 339 1.09 -5.11 -23.79
C SER A 339 2.07 -4.52 -24.81
N ARG A 340 1.77 -4.70 -26.09
CA ARG A 340 2.47 -4.04 -27.20
C ARG A 340 1.68 -2.89 -27.83
N TYR A 341 0.82 -2.18 -27.11
CA TYR A 341 0.22 -0.93 -27.62
C TYR A 341 -0.14 0.03 -26.49
N PHE A 342 0.83 0.78 -25.99
CA PHE A 342 0.61 2.13 -25.46
C PHE A 342 1.82 2.99 -25.84
N GLY A 343 1.86 3.32 -27.12
CA GLY A 343 2.77 4.33 -27.67
C GLY A 343 2.11 5.69 -27.66
N SER A 344 2.87 6.69 -27.22
CA SER A 344 2.63 8.12 -27.29
C SER A 344 2.32 8.63 -28.71
N GLY A 345 1.43 9.62 -28.80
CA GLY A 345 1.52 10.71 -29.78
C GLY A 345 0.67 10.60 -31.05
N SER A 346 -0.23 11.58 -31.18
CA SER A 346 -0.44 12.46 -32.35
C SER A 346 -0.54 11.89 -33.77
N ASP A 347 -1.63 12.31 -34.43
CA ASP A 347 -1.82 12.57 -35.86
C ASP A 347 -2.43 11.49 -36.79
N ALA A 348 -3.65 11.85 -37.24
CA ALA A 348 -4.12 11.90 -38.63
C ALA A 348 -4.41 10.60 -39.43
N ALA A 349 -5.71 10.48 -39.74
CA ALA A 349 -6.32 10.37 -41.07
C ALA A 349 -6.10 9.13 -41.98
N SER A 350 -7.21 8.76 -42.66
CA SER A 350 -7.37 7.87 -43.83
C SER A 350 -7.07 6.38 -43.58
N ASP A 351 -7.81 5.39 -44.08
CA ASP A 351 -8.83 5.34 -45.13
C ASP A 351 -9.76 4.14 -44.94
N ILE A 352 -10.93 4.25 -45.55
CA ILE A 352 -11.97 3.23 -45.72
C ILE A 352 -11.54 2.25 -46.82
N GLY A 353 -11.78 0.96 -46.61
CA GLY A 353 -11.73 -0.10 -47.61
C GLY A 353 -12.45 -1.34 -47.12
#